data_AF-A0A7J3QU14-F1
#
_entry.id   AF-A0A7J3QU14-F1
#
_cell.length_a   1.000
_cell.length_b   1.000
_cell.length_c   1.000
_cell.angle_alpha   90.00
_cell.angle_beta   90.00
_cell.angle_gamma   90.00
#
_symmetry.space_group_name_H-M   'P 1'
#
loop_
_entity.id
_entity.type
_entity.pdbx_description
1 polymer ?
#
loop_
_entity_poly.entity_id
_entity_poly.type
_entity_poly.pdbx_seq_one_letter_code
_entity_poly.pdbx_strand_id
1 'polypeptide(L)'
;NMDPRFLEAIDPKPVGDKLEVPVTHVIPAAIMGSGLGANQTYSGDYDIQLFDEAARKEYGLDDLRLGDLVAILDADHSYGRIYRKGAVSVGIVVHTNCVTSGHGPGVTTLFTSSTGKIIPKIDSKANIAYILKLRTDI
;
A
#
# COMPACT_ATOMS: atom_id res chain seq x y z
N ASN A 1 0.52 -8.81 -9.42
CA ASN A 1 -0.90 -8.38 -9.37
C ASN A 1 -1.17 -7.09 -10.14
N MET A 2 -0.37 -6.74 -11.16
CA MET A 2 -0.46 -5.43 -11.79
C MET A 2 -0.35 -5.58 -13.31
N ASP A 3 -1.24 -4.92 -14.05
CA ASP A 3 -1.12 -4.76 -15.50
C ASP A 3 0.14 -3.91 -15.79
N PRO A 4 1.02 -4.32 -16.72
CA PRO A 4 2.21 -3.54 -17.06
C PRO A 4 1.93 -2.09 -17.44
N ARG A 5 0.80 -1.81 -18.10
CA ARG A 5 0.38 -0.46 -18.48
C ARG A 5 0.01 0.39 -17.27
N PHE A 6 -0.44 -0.24 -16.17
CA PHE A 6 -0.68 0.49 -14.93
C PHE A 6 0.64 0.89 -14.26
N LEU A 7 1.67 0.02 -14.28
CA LEU A 7 3.01 0.39 -13.81
C LEU A 7 3.58 1.58 -14.60
N GLU A 8 3.41 1.56 -15.93
CA GLU A 8 3.78 2.69 -16.78
C GLU A 8 3.02 3.97 -16.41
N ALA A 9 1.72 3.86 -16.11
CA ALA A 9 0.88 5.01 -15.74
C ALA A 9 1.19 5.59 -14.35
N ILE A 10 1.61 4.75 -13.38
CA ILE A 10 2.11 5.21 -12.07
C ILE A 10 3.38 6.05 -12.25
N ASP A 11 4.17 5.77 -13.31
CA ASP A 11 5.39 6.48 -13.68
C ASP A 11 6.41 6.63 -12.52
N PRO A 12 6.81 5.52 -11.85
CA PRO A 12 7.83 5.58 -10.79
C PRO A 12 9.15 6.16 -11.31
N LYS A 13 9.80 7.01 -10.51
CA LYS A 13 10.99 7.75 -10.92
C LYS A 13 12.25 7.11 -10.36
N PRO A 14 13.25 6.75 -11.18
CA PRO A 14 14.54 6.33 -10.67
C PRO A 14 15.24 7.51 -9.99
N VAL A 15 15.72 7.30 -8.76
CA VAL A 15 16.49 8.26 -7.97
C VAL A 15 17.74 7.55 -7.48
N GLY A 16 18.82 7.65 -8.25
CA GLY A 16 20.04 6.90 -8.00
C GLY A 16 19.79 5.38 -8.11
N ASP A 17 20.05 4.65 -7.03
CA ASP A 17 19.84 3.20 -6.94
C ASP A 17 18.46 2.82 -6.38
N LYS A 18 17.56 3.79 -6.22
CA LYS A 18 16.21 3.63 -5.67
C LYS A 18 15.14 4.03 -6.68
N LEU A 19 13.90 3.67 -6.37
CA LEU A 19 12.71 4.01 -7.13
C LEU A 19 11.76 4.84 -6.26
N GLU A 20 11.53 6.09 -6.64
CA GLU A 20 10.51 6.96 -6.05
C GLU A 20 9.14 6.61 -6.62
N VAL A 21 8.16 6.35 -5.75
CA VAL A 21 6.82 5.88 -6.13
C VAL A 21 5.77 6.77 -5.49
N PRO A 22 4.82 7.33 -6.26
CA PRO A 22 3.74 8.12 -5.70
C PRO A 22 2.78 7.23 -4.90
N VAL A 23 2.47 7.65 -3.68
CA VAL A 23 1.50 7.02 -2.78
C VAL A 23 0.73 8.09 -2.03
N THR A 24 -0.49 7.77 -1.61
CA THR A 24 -1.30 8.67 -0.77
C THR A 24 -0.89 8.59 0.70
N HIS A 25 -0.57 7.38 1.17
CA HIS A 25 -0.30 7.11 2.58
C HIS A 25 0.95 6.23 2.77
N VAL A 26 1.58 6.38 3.93
CA VAL A 26 2.68 5.53 4.40
C VAL A 26 2.24 4.88 5.71
N ILE A 27 2.24 3.55 5.74
CA ILE A 27 1.60 2.74 6.77
C ILE A 27 2.67 1.88 7.45
N PRO A 28 2.78 1.84 8.78
CA PRO A 28 3.72 0.93 9.43
C PRO A 28 3.20 -0.51 9.40
N ALA A 29 4.10 -1.49 9.30
CA ALA A 29 3.73 -2.91 9.40
C ALA A 29 2.97 -3.26 10.70
N ALA A 30 3.17 -2.48 11.78
CA ALA A 30 2.56 -2.70 13.08
C ALA A 30 1.03 -2.66 13.08
N ILE A 31 0.41 -1.97 12.11
CA ILE A 31 -1.04 -1.89 11.98
C ILE A 31 -1.59 -2.75 10.85
N MET A 32 -0.76 -3.63 10.27
CA MET A 32 -1.24 -4.64 9.32
C MET A 32 -1.78 -5.87 10.07
N GLY A 33 -2.83 -6.50 9.53
CA GLY A 33 -3.57 -7.55 10.23
C GLY A 33 -3.90 -8.75 9.35
N SER A 34 -5.20 -9.02 9.20
CA SER A 34 -5.74 -10.18 8.49
C SER A 34 -5.11 -10.33 7.09
N GLY A 35 -4.80 -11.55 6.70
CA GLY A 35 -4.01 -11.87 5.48
C GLY A 35 -2.52 -12.10 5.74
N LEU A 36 -1.99 -11.71 6.91
CA LEU A 36 -0.68 -12.18 7.39
C LEU A 36 -0.68 -13.71 7.56
N GLY A 37 0.45 -14.35 7.24
CA GLY A 37 0.61 -15.81 7.28
C GLY A 37 0.22 -16.53 5.98
N ALA A 38 -0.33 -15.83 4.98
CA ALA A 38 -0.48 -16.37 3.64
C ALA A 38 0.89 -16.68 3.00
N ASN A 39 1.03 -17.85 2.38
CA ASN A 39 2.29 -18.33 1.78
C ASN A 39 2.68 -17.61 0.48
N GLN A 40 1.80 -16.75 -0.04
CA GLN A 40 1.99 -16.07 -1.32
C GLN A 40 1.30 -14.69 -1.31
N THR A 41 1.70 -13.82 -2.23
CA THR A 41 1.15 -12.47 -2.39
C THR A 41 0.51 -12.22 -3.75
N TYR A 42 0.56 -13.18 -4.69
CA TYR A 42 -0.05 -13.06 -6.02
C TYR A 42 -1.58 -13.20 -6.04
N SER A 43 -2.18 -13.54 -4.90
CA SER A 43 -3.63 -13.62 -4.70
C SER A 43 -4.02 -13.23 -3.28
N GLY A 44 -5.25 -12.72 -3.14
CA GLY A 44 -5.73 -12.11 -1.91
C GLY A 44 -5.00 -10.81 -1.56
N ASP A 45 -5.47 -10.19 -0.49
CA ASP A 45 -5.00 -8.95 0.09
C ASP A 45 -4.65 -9.16 1.57
N TYR A 46 -4.33 -8.06 2.25
CA TYR A 46 -4.20 -8.04 3.70
C TYR A 46 -4.54 -6.66 4.27
N ASP A 47 -5.00 -6.65 5.51
CA ASP A 47 -5.82 -5.55 6.03
C ASP A 47 -5.01 -4.52 6.82
N ILE A 48 -5.34 -3.25 6.64
CA ILE A 48 -4.90 -2.15 7.52
C ILE A 48 -5.89 -2.05 8.68
N GLN A 49 -5.43 -2.20 9.91
CA GLN A 49 -6.28 -2.12 11.09
C GLN A 49 -6.54 -0.66 11.49
N LEU A 50 -7.81 -0.27 11.57
CA LEU A 50 -8.23 1.10 11.88
C LEU A 50 -8.99 1.24 13.21
N PHE A 51 -8.71 0.34 14.17
CA PHE A 51 -9.39 0.34 15.47
C PHE A 51 -8.88 1.40 16.45
N ASP A 52 -7.61 1.78 16.34
CA ASP A 52 -7.01 2.81 17.20
C ASP A 52 -7.10 4.19 16.53
N GLU A 53 -7.85 5.10 17.14
CA GLU A 53 -8.06 6.46 16.63
C GLU A 53 -6.77 7.28 16.63
N ALA A 54 -5.89 7.07 17.61
CA ALA A 54 -4.61 7.76 17.68
C ALA A 54 -3.71 7.37 16.50
N ALA A 55 -3.54 6.07 16.24
CA ALA A 55 -2.81 5.57 15.08
C ALA A 55 -3.42 6.04 13.75
N ARG A 56 -4.76 6.02 13.61
CA ARG A 56 -5.42 6.54 12.40
C ARG A 56 -5.03 7.98 12.10
N LYS A 57 -5.08 8.85 13.11
CA LYS A 57 -4.73 10.27 12.97
C LYS A 57 -3.24 10.47 12.72
N GLU A 58 -2.39 9.71 13.42
CA GLU A 58 -0.93 9.76 13.25
C GLU A 58 -0.51 9.44 11.81
N TYR A 59 -1.11 8.41 11.21
CA TYR A 59 -0.81 7.97 9.84
C TYR A 59 -1.72 8.58 8.77
N GLY A 60 -2.60 9.53 9.16
CA GLY A 60 -3.49 10.24 8.26
C GLY A 60 -4.47 9.34 7.51
N LEU A 61 -5.00 8.28 8.13
CA LEU A 61 -5.80 7.26 7.45
C LEU A 61 -7.32 7.55 7.41
N ASP A 62 -7.74 8.72 7.90
CA ASP A 62 -9.15 9.11 7.97
C ASP A 62 -9.77 9.39 6.59
N ASP A 63 -8.94 9.72 5.60
CA ASP A 63 -9.33 9.98 4.22
C ASP A 63 -8.83 8.91 3.24
N LEU A 64 -8.48 7.71 3.72
CA LEU A 64 -8.08 6.58 2.88
C LEU A 64 -9.23 6.14 1.95
N ARG A 65 -8.95 6.00 0.64
CA ARG A 65 -9.96 5.70 -0.39
C ARG A 65 -9.70 4.36 -1.07
N LEU A 66 -10.76 3.77 -1.61
CA LEU A 66 -10.63 2.67 -2.56
C LEU A 66 -9.79 3.11 -3.77
N GLY A 67 -8.84 2.25 -4.16
CA GLY A 67 -7.94 2.51 -5.28
C GLY A 67 -6.73 3.37 -4.96
N ASP A 68 -6.57 3.84 -3.71
CA ASP A 68 -5.37 4.55 -3.28
C ASP A 68 -4.16 3.62 -3.32
N LEU A 69 -3.05 4.14 -3.85
CA LEU A 69 -1.73 3.54 -3.72
C LEU A 69 -1.17 3.90 -2.35
N VAL A 70 -0.68 2.90 -1.63
CA VAL A 70 -0.11 3.06 -0.29
C VAL A 70 1.24 2.37 -0.20
N ALA A 71 2.15 2.94 0.59
CA ALA A 71 3.40 2.29 0.96
C ALA A 71 3.29 1.71 2.36
N ILE A 72 3.87 0.54 2.56
CA ILE A 72 3.85 -0.19 3.82
C ILE A 72 5.30 -0.41 4.24
N LEU A 73 5.67 0.24 5.34
CA LEU A 73 7.03 0.22 5.88
C LEU A 73 7.27 -1.05 6.68
N ASP A 74 8.52 -1.49 6.65
CA ASP A 74 9.01 -2.69 7.34
C ASP A 74 8.24 -3.96 6.97
N ALA A 75 7.71 -4.03 5.74
CA ALA A 75 6.96 -5.16 5.21
C ALA A 75 7.59 -5.67 3.90
N ASP A 76 7.93 -6.96 3.87
CA ASP A 76 8.43 -7.65 2.67
C ASP A 76 7.35 -8.59 2.13
N HIS A 77 6.99 -8.41 0.86
CA HIS A 77 5.97 -9.21 0.17
C HIS A 77 6.54 -10.12 -0.92
N SER A 78 7.83 -10.44 -0.87
CA SER A 78 8.50 -11.18 -1.96
C SER A 78 7.92 -12.58 -2.18
N TYR A 79 7.43 -13.22 -1.11
CA TYR A 79 6.75 -14.51 -1.15
C TYR A 79 5.42 -14.41 -0.40
N GLY A 80 5.42 -14.66 0.91
CA GLY A 80 4.34 -14.26 1.83
C GLY A 80 4.56 -12.85 2.37
N ARG A 81 3.56 -12.32 3.08
CA ARG A 81 3.69 -11.03 3.81
C ARG A 81 4.36 -11.27 5.15
N ILE A 82 5.49 -10.60 5.39
CA ILE A 82 6.22 -10.67 6.66
C ILE A 82 6.67 -9.28 7.10
N TYR A 83 6.87 -9.13 8.41
CA TYR A 83 7.64 -8.01 8.95
C TYR A 83 9.12 -8.20 8.63
N ARG A 84 9.74 -7.17 8.05
CA ARG A 84 11.18 -7.10 7.79
C ARG A 84 11.62 -5.64 7.86
N LYS A 85 12.35 -5.29 8.92
CA LYS A 85 12.86 -3.93 9.11
C LYS A 85 13.67 -3.46 7.89
N GLY A 86 13.33 -2.27 7.40
CA GLY A 86 13.93 -1.64 6.21
C GLY A 86 13.31 -2.08 4.88
N ALA A 87 12.43 -3.09 4.85
CA ALA A 87 11.68 -3.41 3.65
C ALA A 87 10.58 -2.38 3.41
N VAL A 88 10.18 -2.20 2.15
CA VAL A 88 9.07 -1.34 1.76
C VAL A 88 8.25 -2.07 0.71
N SER A 89 6.95 -2.12 0.91
CA SER A 89 6.01 -2.69 -0.05
C SER A 89 5.01 -1.63 -0.52
N VAL A 90 4.61 -1.70 -1.78
CA VAL A 90 3.56 -0.84 -2.35
C VAL A 90 2.36 -1.70 -2.69
N GLY A 91 1.18 -1.21 -2.32
CA GLY A 91 -0.09 -1.87 -2.59
C GLY A 91 -1.17 -0.89 -2.99
N ILE A 92 -2.33 -1.43 -3.33
CA ILE A 92 -3.55 -0.68 -3.67
C ILE A 92 -4.70 -1.10 -2.76
N VAL A 93 -5.47 -0.14 -2.27
CA VAL A 93 -6.64 -0.40 -1.41
C VAL A 93 -7.78 -0.98 -2.26
N VAL A 94 -8.30 -2.15 -1.89
CA VAL A 94 -9.26 -2.93 -2.71
C VAL A 94 -10.63 -3.15 -2.05
N HIS A 95 -10.75 -3.00 -0.73
CA HIS A 95 -12.05 -3.03 -0.06
C HIS A 95 -12.12 -2.07 1.13
N THR A 96 -13.34 -1.85 1.62
CA THR A 96 -13.66 -0.88 2.67
C THR A 96 -13.26 -1.38 4.06
N ASN A 97 -13.40 -0.51 5.06
CA ASN A 97 -13.17 -0.83 6.46
C ASN A 97 -14.05 -2.00 6.97
N CYS A 98 -13.60 -2.64 8.03
CA CYS A 98 -14.23 -3.81 8.66
C CYS A 98 -14.27 -3.63 10.18
N VAL A 99 -15.33 -4.13 10.82
CA VAL A 99 -15.49 -4.07 12.29
C VAL A 99 -14.94 -5.32 13.01
N THR A 100 -14.53 -6.34 12.26
CA THR A 100 -14.00 -7.59 12.80
C THR A 100 -12.56 -7.40 13.29
N SER A 101 -12.24 -7.81 14.51
CA SER A 101 -10.89 -7.70 15.09
C SER A 101 -9.81 -8.21 14.13
N GLY A 102 -8.76 -7.40 13.94
CA GLY A 102 -7.67 -7.74 13.02
C GLY A 102 -7.92 -7.40 11.55
N HIS A 103 -9.13 -6.95 11.18
CA HIS A 103 -9.49 -6.56 9.81
C HIS A 103 -9.59 -5.05 9.62
N GLY A 104 -9.75 -4.61 8.37
CA GLY A 104 -9.97 -3.22 7.97
C GLY A 104 -9.93 -3.07 6.45
N PRO A 105 -9.52 -1.93 5.87
CA PRO A 105 -9.36 -1.80 4.43
C PRO A 105 -8.26 -2.74 3.90
N GLY A 106 -8.60 -3.54 2.90
CA GLY A 106 -7.69 -4.52 2.32
C GLY A 106 -6.73 -3.90 1.31
N VAL A 107 -5.49 -4.37 1.32
CA VAL A 107 -4.43 -3.92 0.41
C VAL A 107 -3.91 -5.08 -0.43
N THR A 108 -4.06 -4.98 -1.76
CA THR A 108 -3.42 -5.90 -2.70
C THR A 108 -1.99 -5.45 -2.99
N THR A 109 -1.02 -6.35 -2.78
CA THR A 109 0.39 -6.10 -3.11
C THR A 109 0.59 -5.83 -4.59
N LEU A 110 1.30 -4.77 -4.96
CA LEU A 110 1.72 -4.50 -6.33
C LEU A 110 3.19 -4.88 -6.55
N PHE A 111 4.09 -4.40 -5.69
CA PHE A 111 5.52 -4.70 -5.72
C PHE A 111 6.18 -4.40 -4.36
N THR A 112 7.40 -4.89 -4.17
CA THR A 112 8.12 -4.85 -2.88
C THR A 112 9.61 -4.68 -3.09
N SER A 113 10.29 -4.13 -2.09
CA SER A 113 11.73 -4.18 -1.95
C SER A 113 12.08 -4.66 -0.54
N SER A 114 12.74 -5.82 -0.46
CA SER A 114 13.23 -6.40 0.79
C SER A 114 14.45 -5.65 1.39
N THR A 115 15.00 -4.69 0.64
CA THR A 115 16.21 -3.93 0.98
C THR A 115 16.01 -2.41 0.97
N GLY A 116 14.76 -1.94 0.93
CA GLY A 116 14.43 -0.52 1.06
C GLY A 116 14.81 0.32 -0.17
N LYS A 117 14.71 -0.25 -1.37
CA LYS A 117 14.95 0.44 -2.64
C LYS A 117 13.76 1.25 -3.15
N ILE A 118 12.65 1.28 -2.43
CA ILE A 118 11.48 2.10 -2.76
C ILE A 118 11.49 3.33 -1.85
N ILE A 119 11.31 4.50 -2.44
CA ILE A 119 11.09 5.77 -1.74
C ILE A 119 9.62 6.14 -1.94
N PRO A 120 8.77 6.03 -0.91
CA PRO A 120 7.41 6.54 -0.98
C PRO A 120 7.42 8.07 -1.13
N LYS A 121 6.65 8.59 -2.08
CA LYS A 121 6.42 10.03 -2.25
C LYS A 121 4.94 10.33 -2.08
N ILE A 122 4.62 11.18 -1.11
CA ILE A 122 3.24 11.57 -0.86
C ILE A 122 2.70 12.36 -2.06
N ASP A 123 1.58 11.89 -2.61
CA ASP A 123 0.79 12.54 -3.64
C ASP A 123 -0.68 12.16 -3.43
N SER A 124 -1.54 13.15 -3.15
CA SER A 124 -2.98 12.93 -2.95
C SER A 124 -3.68 12.39 -4.20
N LYS A 125 -3.05 12.51 -5.37
CA LYS A 125 -3.56 12.02 -6.65
C LYS A 125 -3.09 10.60 -6.99
N ALA A 126 -2.36 9.94 -6.09
CA ALA A 126 -1.91 8.55 -6.26
C ALA A 126 -3.06 7.54 -6.06
N ASN A 127 -4.15 7.73 -6.80
CA ASN A 127 -5.32 6.85 -6.84
C ASN A 127 -5.50 6.32 -8.26
N ILE A 128 -5.79 5.03 -8.42
CA ILE A 128 -5.94 4.38 -9.73
C ILE A 128 -6.92 5.12 -10.66
N ALA A 129 -8.03 5.63 -10.12
CA ALA A 129 -9.02 6.32 -10.95
C ALA A 129 -8.51 7.68 -11.46
N TYR A 130 -7.66 8.37 -10.71
CA TYR A 130 -7.00 9.60 -11.18
C TYR A 130 -5.88 9.28 -12.18
N ILE A 131 -5.02 8.33 -11.82
CA ILE A 131 -3.87 7.90 -12.65
C ILE A 131 -4.35 7.43 -14.03
N LEU A 132 -5.44 6.66 -14.08
CA LEU A 132 -6.05 6.19 -15.33
C LEU A 132 -7.00 7.20 -15.99
N LYS A 133 -7.11 8.43 -15.45
CA LYS A 133 -7.97 9.51 -15.96
C LYS A 133 -9.46 9.13 -16.06
N LEU A 134 -9.90 8.26 -15.16
CA LEU A 134 -11.31 7.86 -15.04
C LEU A 134 -12.11 8.87 -14.21
N ARG A 135 -11.43 9.58 -13.29
CA ARG A 135 -11.97 10.65 -12.46
C ARG A 135 -10.94 11.78 -12.30
N THR A 136 -11.42 13.02 -12.22
CA THR A 136 -10.59 14.22 -12.03
C THR A 136 -10.91 14.99 -10.76
N ASP A 137 -11.93 14.54 -10.01
CA ASP A 137 -12.49 15.17 -8.82
C ASP A 137 -11.99 14.54 -7.51
N ILE A 138 -10.97 13.68 -7.60
CA ILE A 138 -10.33 12.97 -6.50
C ILE A 138 -8.84 13.31 -6.40
#